data_AF-F8GXQ1-F1
#
_entry.id   AF-F8GXQ1-F1
#
_cell.length_a   1.000
_cell.length_b   1.000
_cell.length_c   1.000
_cell.angle_alpha   90.00
_cell.angle_beta   90.00
_cell.angle_gamma   90.00
#
_symmetry.space_group_name_H-M   'P 1'
#
loop_
_entity.id
_entity.type
_entity.pdbx_description
1 polymer ?
#
loop_
_entity_poly.entity_id
_entity_poly.type
_entity_poly.pdbx_seq_one_letter_code
_entity_poly.pdbx_strand_id
1 'polypeptide(L)'
;MCRPALDQLEEFIVYLDNNRHFIVNYGDRYRHGEPIASGFVESAVNQVVSKRYVKRQQMAWRPRNAHNLLQIRTAVLNNQLRSYVERWYPSIARDENQRLAA
;
A
#
# COMPACT_ATOMS: atom_id res chain seq x y z
N MET A 1 -26.38 14.92 30.31
CA MET A 1 -25.39 15.42 29.32
C MET A 1 -24.46 14.30 28.79
N CYS A 2 -24.93 13.05 28.60
CA CYS A 2 -24.09 11.94 28.08
C CYS A 2 -24.64 11.27 26.82
N ARG A 3 -25.76 11.75 26.27
CA ARG A 3 -26.46 11.09 25.17
C ARG A 3 -25.63 10.99 23.87
N PRO A 4 -24.91 12.04 23.43
CA PRO A 4 -24.13 11.97 22.19
C PRO A 4 -22.99 10.93 22.21
N ALA A 5 -22.38 10.68 23.38
CA ALA A 5 -21.31 9.70 23.50
C ALA A 5 -21.84 8.25 23.49
N LEU A 6 -23.05 8.03 24.01
CA LEU A 6 -23.72 6.74 23.94
C LEU A 6 -24.17 6.43 22.51
N ASP A 7 -24.70 7.44 21.81
CA ASP A 7 -25.13 7.31 20.42
C ASP A 7 -23.91 6.96 19.51
N GLN A 8 -22.75 7.59 19.74
CA GLN A 8 -21.51 7.27 19.03
C GLN A 8 -20.99 5.85 19.31
N LEU A 9 -21.13 5.38 20.55
CA LEU A 9 -20.72 4.03 20.92
C LEU A 9 -21.62 2.98 20.25
N GLU A 10 -22.93 3.24 20.20
CA GLU A 10 -23.89 2.37 19.53
C GLU A 10 -23.60 2.28 18.02
N GLU A 11 -23.36 3.42 17.37
CA GLU A 11 -22.94 3.46 15.96
C GLU A 11 -21.65 2.68 15.72
N PHE A 12 -20.67 2.83 16.61
CA PHE A 12 -19.40 2.11 16.50
C PHE A 12 -19.57 0.59 16.65
N ILE A 13 -20.41 0.13 17.59
CA ILE A 13 -20.71 -1.30 17.77
C ILE A 13 -21.36 -1.87 16.51
N VAL A 14 -22.34 -1.15 15.94
CA VAL A 14 -23.00 -1.55 14.69
C VAL A 14 -22.00 -1.62 13.54
N TYR A 15 -21.10 -0.64 13.43
CA TYR A 15 -20.03 -0.66 12.44
C TYR A 15 -19.12 -1.89 12.59
N LEU A 16 -18.68 -2.19 13.82
CA LEU A 16 -17.83 -3.36 14.07
C LEU A 16 -18.54 -4.67 13.72
N ASP A 17 -19.82 -4.81 14.04
CA ASP A 17 -20.56 -6.04 13.77
C ASP A 17 -20.75 -6.25 12.26
N ASN A 18 -21.14 -5.19 11.54
CA ASN A 18 -21.27 -5.21 10.08
C ASN A 18 -19.95 -5.55 9.38
N ASN A 19 -18.82 -5.12 9.93
CA ASN A 19 -17.49 -5.31 9.35
C ASN A 19 -16.69 -6.45 9.99
N ARG A 20 -17.32 -7.29 10.84
CA ARG A 20 -16.62 -8.36 11.60
C ARG A 20 -15.75 -9.25 10.71
N HIS A 21 -16.22 -9.55 9.51
CA HIS A 21 -15.53 -10.38 8.52
C HIS A 21 -14.25 -9.74 7.93
N PHE A 22 -14.10 -8.41 8.04
CA PHE A 22 -12.90 -7.68 7.66
C PHE A 22 -11.91 -7.50 8.83
N ILE A 23 -12.30 -7.79 10.07
CA ILE A 23 -11.45 -7.61 11.24
C ILE A 23 -10.42 -8.73 11.30
N VAL A 24 -9.16 -8.38 11.04
CA VAL A 24 -8.04 -9.32 11.04
C VAL A 24 -7.66 -9.72 12.47
N ASN A 25 -7.51 -11.02 12.73
CA ASN A 25 -6.98 -11.53 13.99
C ASN A 25 -5.46 -11.38 14.06
N TYR A 26 -4.99 -10.21 14.47
CA TYR A 26 -3.55 -9.94 14.60
C TYR A 26 -2.82 -10.84 15.59
N GLY A 27 -3.50 -11.35 16.61
CA GLY A 27 -2.91 -12.29 17.57
C GLY A 27 -2.62 -13.65 16.95
N ASP A 28 -3.49 -14.12 16.06
CA ASP A 28 -3.27 -15.35 15.29
C ASP A 28 -2.13 -15.18 14.29
N ARG A 29 -2.10 -14.05 13.57
CA ARG A 29 -1.00 -13.70 12.65
C ARG A 29 0.35 -13.62 13.35
N TYR A 30 0.40 -13.05 14.56
CA TYR A 30 1.62 -13.03 15.39
C TYR A 30 2.13 -14.43 15.71
N ARG A 31 1.24 -15.35 16.13
CA ARG A 31 1.61 -16.74 16.47
C ARG A 31 2.10 -17.53 15.26
N HIS A 32 1.60 -17.20 14.07
CA HIS A 32 2.01 -17.82 12.80
C HIS A 32 3.15 -17.09 12.10
N GLY A 33 3.73 -16.05 12.69
CA GLY A 33 4.84 -15.28 12.10
C GLY A 33 4.45 -14.48 10.85
N GLU A 34 3.16 -14.23 10.65
CA GLU A 34 2.66 -13.45 9.52
C GLU A 34 2.81 -11.94 9.76
N PRO A 35 2.91 -11.11 8.70
CA PRO A 35 3.03 -9.65 8.84
C PRO A 35 1.85 -9.00 9.57
N ILE A 36 2.09 -8.43 10.75
CA ILE A 36 1.02 -7.94 11.65
C ILE A 36 0.68 -6.48 11.40
N ALA A 37 1.63 -5.70 10.90
CA ALA A 37 1.43 -4.28 10.64
C ALA A 37 1.97 -3.90 9.27
N SER A 38 1.17 -3.15 8.53
CA SER A 38 1.58 -2.44 7.32
C SER A 38 2.33 -1.14 7.63
N GLY A 39 2.50 -0.75 8.90
CA GLY A 39 3.02 0.56 9.30
C GLY A 39 4.37 0.95 8.66
N PHE A 40 5.29 0.01 8.45
CA PHE A 40 6.54 0.29 7.72
C PHE A 40 6.27 0.62 6.24
N VAL A 41 5.43 -0.19 5.58
CA VAL A 41 5.03 0.01 4.18
C VAL A 41 4.23 1.30 4.03
N GLU A 42 3.28 1.55 4.92
CA GLU A 42 2.48 2.78 4.97
C GLU A 42 3.35 4.01 5.17
N SER A 43 4.33 3.95 6.08
CA SER A 43 5.27 5.04 6.30
C SER A 43 6.14 5.30 5.06
N ALA A 44 6.66 4.24 4.42
CA ALA A 44 7.41 4.36 3.18
C ALA A 44 6.56 4.97 2.04
N VAL A 45 5.32 4.50 1.88
CA VAL A 45 4.36 5.04 0.91
C VAL A 45 4.07 6.51 1.22
N ASN A 46 3.80 6.84 2.48
CA ASN A 46 3.50 8.19 2.91
C ASN A 46 4.70 9.13 2.67
N GLN A 47 5.93 8.67 2.89
CA GLN A 47 7.14 9.44 2.56
C GLN A 47 7.25 9.69 1.05
N VAL A 48 7.04 8.67 0.21
CA VAL A 48 7.10 8.82 -1.26
C VAL A 48 6.01 9.76 -1.78
N VAL A 49 4.78 9.58 -1.31
CA VAL A 49 3.64 10.42 -1.69
C VAL A 49 3.87 11.84 -1.20
N SER A 50 4.31 12.02 0.04
CA SER A 50 4.60 13.35 0.59
C SER A 50 5.69 14.05 -0.21
N LYS A 51 6.79 13.36 -0.52
CA LYS A 51 7.89 13.91 -1.32
C LYS A 51 7.46 14.36 -2.72
N ARG A 52 6.49 13.67 -3.33
CA ARG A 52 6.05 13.95 -4.71
C ARG A 52 4.83 14.85 -4.80
N TYR A 53 3.99 14.90 -3.76
CA TYR A 53 2.62 15.38 -3.91
C TYR A 53 2.07 16.25 -2.76
N VAL A 54 2.83 16.49 -1.68
CA VAL A 54 2.33 17.32 -0.57
C VAL A 54 2.54 18.82 -0.83
N LYS A 55 1.70 19.66 -0.20
CA LYS A 55 1.69 21.14 -0.31
C LYS A 55 1.33 21.65 -1.71
N ARG A 56 2.28 22.28 -2.42
CA ARG A 56 2.09 23.01 -3.68
C ARG A 56 2.05 22.10 -4.93
N GLN A 57 2.26 20.79 -4.75
CA GLN A 57 2.22 19.78 -5.81
C GLN A 57 1.07 18.78 -5.60
N GLN A 58 -0.12 19.25 -5.18
CA GLN A 58 -1.30 18.38 -5.08
C GLN A 58 -1.43 17.50 -6.33
N MET A 59 -1.93 16.27 -6.15
CA MET A 59 -2.05 15.26 -7.20
C MET A 59 -2.84 15.78 -8.42
N ALA A 60 -2.11 16.37 -9.37
CA ALA A 60 -2.63 16.80 -10.66
C ALA A 60 -2.53 15.61 -11.62
N TRP A 61 -3.57 14.81 -11.64
CA TRP A 61 -3.71 13.69 -12.56
C TRP A 61 -3.82 14.21 -14.00
N ARG A 62 -2.70 14.24 -14.71
CA ARG A 62 -2.73 14.38 -16.17
C ARG A 62 -3.22 13.06 -16.77
N PRO A 63 -4.11 13.06 -17.79
CA PRO A 63 -4.61 11.83 -18.42
C PRO A 63 -3.48 10.87 -18.83
N ARG A 64 -2.38 11.40 -19.37
CA ARG A 64 -1.19 10.62 -19.71
C ARG A 64 -0.56 9.90 -18.52
N ASN A 65 -0.49 10.56 -17.36
CA ASN A 65 0.11 9.97 -16.15
C ASN A 65 -0.81 8.90 -15.54
N ALA A 66 -2.13 9.15 -15.54
CA ALA A 66 -3.12 8.15 -15.10
C ALA A 66 -3.08 6.91 -16.00
N HIS A 67 -3.00 7.10 -17.32
CA HIS A 67 -2.83 6.00 -18.27
C HIS A 67 -1.56 5.18 -18.00
N ASN A 68 -0.42 5.84 -17.75
CA ASN A 68 0.83 5.15 -17.44
C ASN A 68 0.74 4.33 -16.13
N LEU A 69 0.02 4.81 -15.11
CA LEU A 69 -0.21 4.02 -13.90
C LEU A 69 -1.03 2.76 -14.18
N LEU A 70 -2.05 2.85 -15.04
CA LEU A 70 -2.81 1.67 -15.47
C LEU A 70 -1.92 0.68 -16.19
N GLN A 71 -1.03 1.13 -17.09
CA GLN A 71 -0.06 0.26 -17.75
C GLN A 71 0.86 -0.45 -16.75
N ILE A 72 1.38 0.27 -15.75
CA ILE A 72 2.19 -0.33 -14.68
C ILE A 72 1.37 -1.37 -13.91
N ARG A 73 0.12 -1.07 -13.56
CA ARG A 73 -0.75 -2.00 -12.82
C ARG A 73 -1.03 -3.26 -13.63
N THR A 74 -1.33 -3.15 -14.92
CA THR A 74 -1.48 -4.28 -15.83
C THR A 74 -0.20 -5.11 -15.92
N ALA A 75 0.96 -4.46 -16.02
CA ALA A 75 2.24 -5.16 -16.04
C ALA A 75 2.53 -5.91 -14.73
N VAL A 76 2.12 -5.37 -13.58
CA VAL A 76 2.22 -6.09 -12.29
C VAL A 76 1.32 -7.32 -12.28
N LEU A 77 0.05 -7.16 -12.67
CA LEU A 77 -0.92 -8.26 -12.70
C LEU A 77 -0.51 -9.37 -13.68
N ASN A 78 0.14 -9.00 -14.78
CA ASN A 78 0.67 -9.94 -15.77
C ASN A 78 2.07 -10.48 -15.40
N ASN A 79 2.63 -10.11 -14.26
CA ASN A 79 3.99 -10.47 -13.83
C ASN A 79 5.10 -10.06 -14.83
N GLN A 80 4.88 -8.96 -15.56
CA GLN A 80 5.77 -8.41 -16.59
C GLN A 80 6.56 -7.18 -16.11
N LEU A 81 6.21 -6.59 -14.96
CA LEU A 81 6.84 -5.35 -14.50
C LEU A 81 8.37 -5.46 -14.42
N ARG A 82 8.87 -6.57 -13.87
CA ARG A 82 10.31 -6.82 -13.70
C ARG A 82 11.06 -6.78 -15.04
N SER A 83 10.57 -7.50 -16.04
CA SER A 83 11.24 -7.55 -17.35
C SER A 83 11.26 -6.19 -18.06
N TYR A 84 10.24 -5.35 -17.87
CA TYR A 84 10.26 -3.97 -18.35
C TYR A 84 11.30 -3.11 -17.61
N VAL A 85 11.36 -3.22 -16.28
CA VAL A 85 12.34 -2.47 -15.48
C VAL A 85 13.76 -2.86 -15.86
N GLU A 86 14.06 -4.15 -15.98
CA GLU A 86 15.39 -4.65 -16.35
C GLU A 86 15.78 -4.23 -17.77
N ARG A 87 14.82 -4.21 -18.71
CA ARG A 87 15.03 -3.73 -20.07
C ARG A 87 15.34 -2.23 -20.12
N TRP A 88 14.65 -1.41 -19.34
CA TRP A 88 14.84 0.05 -19.35
C TRP A 88 15.99 0.51 -18.46
N TYR A 89 16.28 -0.23 -17.39
CA TYR A 89 17.34 0.07 -16.42
C TYR A 89 18.21 -1.18 -16.19
N PRO A 90 19.08 -1.54 -17.15
CA PRO A 90 19.90 -2.76 -17.05
C PRO A 90 20.83 -2.80 -15.85
N SER A 91 21.20 -1.64 -15.29
CA SER A 91 22.03 -1.55 -14.08
C SER A 91 21.35 -2.11 -12.83
N ILE A 92 20.03 -1.98 -12.71
CA ILE A 92 19.26 -2.50 -11.56
C ILE A 92 19.27 -4.03 -11.57
N ALA A 93 19.17 -4.64 -12.76
CA ALA A 93 19.23 -6.09 -12.94
C ALA A 93 20.62 -6.68 -12.58
N ARG A 94 21.69 -5.89 -12.81
CA ARG A 94 23.06 -6.30 -12.47
C ARG A 94 23.31 -6.32 -10.97
N ASP A 95 22.81 -5.33 -10.24
CA ASP A 95 22.96 -5.22 -8.78
C ASP A 95 22.30 -6.37 -8.01
N GLU A 96 21.13 -6.85 -8.46
CA GLU A 96 20.47 -8.01 -7.82
C GLU A 96 21.26 -9.31 -8.00
N ASN A 97 21.80 -9.55 -9.21
CA ASN A 97 22.62 -10.74 -9.47
C ASN A 97 23.92 -10.74 -8.66
N GLN A 98 24.54 -9.58 -8.45
CA GLN A 98 25.74 -9.46 -7.62
C GLN A 98 25.46 -9.71 -6.13
N ARG A 99 24.27 -9.35 -5.63
CA ARG A 99 23.88 -9.59 -4.24
C ARG A 99 23.48 -11.04 -3.95
N LEU A 100 22.99 -11.78 -4.95
CA LEU A 100 22.66 -13.20 -4.82
C LEU A 100 23.88 -14.12 -4.97
N ALA A 101 24.98 -13.60 -5.53
CA ALA A 101 26.23 -14.32 -5.74
C ALA A 101 27.28 -14.10 -4.63
N ALA A 102 26.94 -13.34 -3.58
CA ALA A 102 27.77 -13.08 -2.40
C ALA A 102 27.17 -13.77 -1.16
#